data_AF-A0A7G7MCJ6-F1
#
_entry.id   AF-A0A7G7MCJ6-F1
#
_cell.length_a   1.000
_cell.length_b   1.000
_cell.length_c   1.000
_cell.angle_alpha   90.00
_cell.angle_beta   90.00
_cell.angle_gamma   90.00
#
_symmetry.space_group_name_H-M   'P 1'
#
loop_
_entity.id
_entity.type
_entity.pdbx_description
1 polymer ?
#
loop_
_entity_poly.entity_id
_entity_poly.type
_entity_poly.pdbx_seq_one_letter_code
_entity_poly.pdbx_strand_id
1 'polypeptide(L)'
;MSSSFTVRGTRNGSLVHVTWTDGALTGDPPTVDLLEVQAEIAGTVHDDAHAARAFPALAALPPDPLADPAGAYRLIVHVFDSVRQTEGAVPAPNA
;
A
#
# COMPACT_ATOMS: atom_id res chain seq x y z
N MET A 1 19.79 -1.54 -8.47
CA MET A 1 18.99 -2.78 -8.46
C MET A 1 17.56 -2.36 -8.27
N SER A 2 16.65 -2.74 -9.17
CA SER A 2 15.22 -2.48 -9.04
C SER A 2 14.63 -3.36 -7.93
N SER A 3 13.87 -2.78 -7.02
CA SER A 3 13.17 -3.51 -5.96
C SER A 3 11.75 -3.81 -6.43
N SER A 4 11.30 -5.06 -6.25
CA SER A 4 9.99 -5.50 -6.69
C SER A 4 9.46 -6.62 -5.80
N PHE A 5 8.15 -6.57 -5.51
CA PHE A 5 7.45 -7.63 -4.80
C PHE A 5 5.98 -7.70 -5.21
N THR A 6 5.41 -8.89 -5.07
CA THR A 6 3.99 -9.15 -5.35
C THR A 6 3.28 -9.59 -4.07
N VAL A 7 2.10 -9.03 -3.84
CA VAL A 7 1.20 -9.40 -2.75
C VAL A 7 -0.08 -9.96 -3.36
N ARG A 8 -0.51 -11.13 -2.88
CA ARG A 8 -1.78 -11.76 -3.24
C ARG A 8 -2.63 -11.93 -1.99
N GLY A 9 -3.93 -11.69 -2.12
CA GLY A 9 -4.82 -11.68 -0.98
C GLY A 9 -6.28 -11.59 -1.37
N THR A 10 -7.09 -11.08 -0.45
CA THR A 10 -8.51 -10.83 -0.68
C THR A 10 -8.86 -9.37 -0.43
N ARG A 11 -9.79 -8.84 -1.24
CA ARG A 11 -10.45 -7.56 -1.02
C ARG A 11 -11.91 -7.68 -1.42
N ASN A 12 -12.82 -7.29 -0.53
CA ASN A 12 -14.27 -7.41 -0.71
C ASN A 12 -14.69 -8.82 -1.16
N GLY A 13 -14.07 -9.86 -0.59
CA GLY A 13 -14.35 -11.26 -0.92
C GLY A 13 -13.79 -11.76 -2.25
N SER A 14 -13.15 -10.90 -3.06
CA SER A 14 -12.50 -11.29 -4.33
C SER A 14 -11.01 -11.54 -4.11
N LEU A 15 -10.44 -12.51 -4.84
CA LEU A 15 -9.00 -12.69 -4.88
C LEU A 15 -8.38 -11.58 -5.73
N VAL A 16 -7.35 -10.94 -5.19
CA VAL A 16 -6.63 -9.87 -5.86
C VAL A 16 -5.12 -10.04 -5.71
N HIS A 17 -4.37 -9.42 -6.61
CA HIS A 17 -2.94 -9.32 -6.58
C HIS A 17 -2.47 -7.94 -7.01
N VAL A 18 -1.39 -7.49 -6.40
CA VAL A 18 -0.71 -6.25 -6.73
C VAL A 18 0.80 -6.50 -6.70
N THR A 19 1.50 -5.98 -7.70
CA THR A 19 2.95 -5.97 -7.77
C THR A 19 3.42 -4.53 -7.70
N TRP A 20 4.29 -4.24 -6.73
CA TRP A 20 4.99 -2.97 -6.64
C TRP A 20 6.38 -3.13 -7.25
N THR A 21 6.83 -2.14 -8.03
CA THR A 21 8.17 -2.09 -8.60
C THR A 21 8.64 -0.64 -8.64
N ASP A 22 9.64 -0.31 -7.81
CA ASP A 22 10.29 1.02 -7.77
C ASP A 22 9.31 2.22 -7.83
N GLY A 23 8.23 2.16 -7.06
CA GLY A 23 7.22 3.23 -7.01
C GLY A 23 5.98 3.03 -7.87
N ALA A 24 6.01 2.08 -8.82
CA ALA A 24 4.87 1.80 -9.68
C ALA A 24 4.08 0.57 -9.21
N LEU A 25 2.76 0.64 -9.33
CA LEU A 25 1.85 -0.48 -9.05
C LEU A 25 1.33 -1.09 -10.36
N THR A 26 1.18 -2.41 -10.34
CA THR A 26 0.53 -3.19 -11.39
C THR A 26 -0.28 -4.32 -10.75
N GLY A 27 -1.26 -4.89 -11.47
CA GLY A 27 -2.09 -5.98 -10.96
C GLY A 27 -3.56 -5.74 -11.27
N ASP A 28 -4.45 -6.10 -10.34
CA ASP A 28 -5.89 -5.93 -10.50
C ASP A 28 -6.27 -4.44 -10.52
N PRO A 29 -6.77 -3.89 -11.64
CA PRO A 29 -6.93 -2.44 -11.81
C PRO A 29 -7.77 -1.77 -10.73
N PRO A 30 -8.95 -2.30 -10.31
CA PRO A 30 -9.73 -1.67 -9.25
C PRO A 30 -9.02 -1.63 -7.88
N THR A 31 -7.98 -2.44 -7.69
CA THR A 31 -7.15 -2.44 -6.48
C THR A 31 -5.98 -1.49 -6.61
N VAL A 32 -5.34 -1.45 -7.77
CA VAL A 32 -4.29 -0.48 -8.09
C VAL A 32 -4.82 0.95 -7.99
N ASP A 33 -5.95 1.25 -8.64
CA ASP A 33 -6.55 2.59 -8.61
C ASP A 33 -6.84 3.06 -7.18
N LEU A 34 -7.36 2.16 -6.33
CA LEU A 34 -7.63 2.47 -4.93
C LEU A 34 -6.34 2.73 -4.15
N LEU A 35 -5.29 1.95 -4.40
CA LEU A 35 -3.99 2.14 -3.73
C LEU A 35 -3.37 3.48 -4.11
N GLU A 36 -3.43 3.87 -5.37
CA GLU A 36 -2.93 5.18 -5.83
C GLU A 36 -3.69 6.33 -5.17
N VAL A 37 -5.03 6.25 -5.09
CA VAL A 37 -5.85 7.24 -4.38
C VAL A 37 -5.51 7.29 -2.89
N GLN A 38 -5.32 6.14 -2.24
CA GLN A 38 -4.98 6.09 -0.81
C GLN A 38 -3.57 6.64 -0.54
N ALA A 39 -2.63 6.46 -1.46
CA ALA A 39 -1.29 7.05 -1.38
C ALA A 39 -1.36 8.59 -1.45
N GLU A 40 -2.16 9.15 -2.36
CA GLU A 40 -2.40 10.60 -2.44
C GLU A 40 -3.04 11.15 -1.15
N ILE A 41 -4.01 10.42 -0.59
CA ILE A 41 -4.64 10.78 0.67
C ILE A 41 -3.62 10.74 1.83
N ALA A 42 -2.73 9.74 1.87
CA ALA A 42 -1.71 9.65 2.92
C ALA A 42 -0.82 10.90 2.95
N GLY A 43 -0.46 11.45 1.78
CA GLY A 43 0.24 12.73 1.67
C GLY A 43 -0.57 13.89 2.23
N THR A 44 -1.83 14.02 1.82
CA THR A 44 -2.74 15.09 2.29
C THR A 44 -2.97 15.05 3.80
N VAL A 45 -3.09 13.84 4.37
CA VAL A 45 -3.33 13.61 5.79
C VAL A 45 -2.16 14.09 6.66
N HIS A 46 -0.92 14.08 6.16
CA HIS A 46 0.24 14.58 6.90
C HIS A 46 0.20 16.10 7.11
N ASP A 47 -0.41 16.83 6.19
CA ASP A 47 -0.47 18.29 6.23
C ASP A 47 -1.67 18.81 7.06
N ASP A 48 -2.61 17.94 7.45
CA ASP A 48 -3.82 18.28 8.20
C ASP A 48 -3.98 17.43 9.47
N ALA A 49 -3.77 18.06 10.64
CA ALA A 49 -3.89 17.40 11.94
C ALA A 49 -5.31 16.88 12.26
N HIS A 50 -6.35 17.49 11.69
CA HIS A 50 -7.72 16.99 11.82
C HIS A 50 -7.93 15.74 10.95
N ALA A 51 -7.45 15.76 9.71
CA ALA A 51 -7.45 14.60 8.83
C ALA A 51 -6.65 13.44 9.43
N ALA A 52 -5.47 13.71 10.00
CA ALA A 52 -4.64 12.70 10.68
C ALA A 52 -5.36 12.00 11.83
N ARG A 53 -6.19 12.74 12.58
CA ARG A 53 -7.03 12.17 13.63
C ARG A 53 -8.19 11.33 13.09
N ALA A 54 -8.76 11.74 11.96
CA ALA A 54 -9.86 11.02 11.32
C ALA A 54 -9.41 9.73 10.63
N PHE A 55 -8.19 9.71 10.07
CA PHE A 55 -7.61 8.59 9.32
C PHE A 55 -6.28 8.14 9.91
N PRO A 56 -6.25 7.64 11.16
CA PRO A 56 -5.01 7.34 11.87
C PRO A 56 -4.16 6.25 11.20
N ALA A 57 -4.79 5.32 10.48
CA ALA A 57 -4.07 4.29 9.74
C ALA A 57 -3.26 4.86 8.56
N LEU A 58 -3.82 5.84 7.83
CA LEU A 58 -3.13 6.52 6.74
C LEU A 58 -2.09 7.51 7.27
N ALA A 59 -2.39 8.17 8.40
CA ALA A 59 -1.45 9.05 9.09
C ALA A 59 -0.20 8.30 9.62
N ALA A 60 -0.28 6.99 9.81
CA ALA A 60 0.84 6.15 10.24
C ALA A 60 1.75 5.68 9.08
N LEU A 61 1.31 5.87 7.83
CA LEU A 61 2.13 5.63 6.63
C LEU A 61 3.05 6.83 6.41
N PRO A 62 4.15 6.70 5.64
CA PRO A 62 4.89 7.88 5.20
C PRO A 62 4.04 8.72 4.20
N PRO A 63 4.37 10.01 3.98
CA PRO A 63 3.59 10.91 3.11
C PRO A 63 3.50 10.45 1.65
N ASP A 64 4.55 9.78 1.15
CA ASP A 64 4.55 9.12 -0.14
C ASP A 64 4.83 7.63 0.08
N PRO A 65 3.79 6.83 0.38
CA PRO A 65 3.98 5.42 0.70
C PRO A 65 4.43 4.60 -0.50
N LEU A 66 4.24 5.04 -1.74
CA LEU A 66 4.67 4.25 -2.89
C LEU A 66 6.16 4.46 -3.19
N ALA A 67 6.78 5.56 -2.77
CA ALA A 67 8.19 5.84 -3.01
C ALA A 67 9.17 4.82 -2.41
N ASP A 68 8.80 4.13 -1.33
CA ASP A 68 9.64 3.14 -0.67
C ASP A 68 8.91 1.80 -0.50
N PRO A 69 9.64 0.67 -0.52
CA PRO A 69 9.01 -0.64 -0.53
C PRO A 69 8.26 -0.94 0.79
N ALA A 70 8.71 -0.43 1.94
CA ALA A 70 8.08 -0.66 3.23
C ALA A 70 6.76 0.12 3.36
N GLY A 71 6.75 1.39 2.96
CA GLY A 71 5.53 2.18 2.81
C GLY A 71 4.53 1.50 1.89
N ALA A 72 4.99 1.03 0.73
CA ALA A 72 4.13 0.45 -0.29
C ALA A 72 3.49 -0.85 0.22
N TYR A 73 4.29 -1.70 0.86
CA TYR A 73 3.80 -2.92 1.47
C TYR A 73 2.76 -2.64 2.56
N ARG A 74 3.03 -1.68 3.46
CA ARG A 74 2.08 -1.30 4.52
C ARG A 74 0.75 -0.77 3.95
N LEU A 75 0.81 0.04 2.90
CA LEU A 75 -0.39 0.53 2.21
C LEU A 75 -1.17 -0.62 1.54
N ILE A 76 -0.48 -1.55 0.87
CA ILE A 76 -1.11 -2.71 0.25
C ILE A 76 -1.83 -3.56 1.30
N VAL A 77 -1.18 -3.84 2.44
CA VAL A 77 -1.79 -4.58 3.55
C VAL A 77 -2.96 -3.83 4.17
N HIS A 78 -2.91 -2.50 4.21
CA HIS A 78 -4.03 -1.67 4.69
C HIS A 78 -5.29 -1.80 3.82
N VAL A 79 -5.11 -1.88 2.49
CA VAL A 79 -6.23 -1.98 1.53
C VAL A 79 -6.75 -3.42 1.38
N PHE A 80 -5.92 -4.42 1.62
CA PHE A 80 -6.33 -5.83 1.55
C PHE A 80 -7.06 -6.24 2.83
N ASP A 81 -8.15 -7.00 2.70
CA ASP A 81 -8.82 -7.60 3.86
C ASP A 81 -7.93 -8.69 4.49
N SER A 82 -7.21 -9.43 3.65
CA SER A 82 -6.24 -10.42 4.10
C SER A 82 -5.13 -10.65 3.07
N VAL A 83 -3.90 -10.83 3.54
CA VAL A 83 -2.79 -11.29 2.70
C VAL A 83 -2.71 -12.81 2.78
N ARG A 84 -2.60 -13.45 1.62
CA ARG A 84 -2.47 -14.91 1.51
C ARG A 84 -1.08 -15.36 1.10
N GLN A 85 -0.41 -14.57 0.28
CA GLN A 85 0.90 -14.91 -0.25
C GLN A 85 1.67 -13.63 -0.59
N THR A 86 2.98 -13.66 -0.38
CA THR A 86 3.89 -12.62 -0.84
C THR A 86 5.08 -13.27 -1.56
N GLU A 87 5.58 -12.62 -2.60
CA GLU A 87 6.69 -13.09 -3.44
C GLU A 87 7.63 -11.92 -3.75
N GLY A 88 8.94 -12.19 -3.92
CA GLY A 88 9.94 -11.16 -4.24
C GLY A 88 10.58 -10.46 -3.03
N ALA A 89 11.04 -9.23 -3.22
CA ALA A 89 11.77 -8.44 -2.23
C ALA A 89 10.83 -7.76 -1.21
N VAL A 90 10.01 -8.58 -0.53
CA VAL A 90 9.02 -8.10 0.43
C VAL A 90 9.73 -7.54 1.69
N PRO A 91 9.40 -6.33 2.15
CA PRO A 91 9.97 -5.75 3.36
C PRO A 91 9.66 -6.55 4.62
N ALA A 92 10.55 -6.49 5.61
CA ALA A 92 10.30 -7.08 6.91
C ALA A 92 9.12 -6.35 7.61
N PRO A 93 8.23 -7.06 8.33
CA PRO A 93 7.02 -6.46 8.92
C PRO A 93 7.26 -5.31 9.92
N ASN A 94 8.48 -5.16 10.47
CA ASN A 94 8.80 -4.25 11.58
C ASN A 94 10.11 -3.45 11.39
N ALA A 95 10.52 -3.14 10.15
CA ALA A 95 11.62 -2.20 9.92
C ALA A 95 11.16 -0.74 10.03
#